data_AF-A0A7V7ML83-F1
#
_entry.id   AF-A0A7V7ML83-F1
#
_cell.length_a   1.000
_cell.length_b   1.000
_cell.length_c   1.000
_cell.angle_alpha   90.00
_cell.angle_beta   90.00
_cell.angle_gamma   90.00
#
_symmetry.space_group_name_H-M   'P 1'
#
loop_
_entity.id
_entity.type
_entity.pdbx_description
1 polymer ?
#
loop_
_entity_poly.entity_id
_entity_poly.type
_entity_poly.pdbx_seq_one_letter_code
_entity_poly.pdbx_strand_id
1 'polypeptide(L)'
;MQKLAPSLAWFRTAALLGGALLASCQAETRVAIADLAAIHNDSDWSPRSPAQMAFPPGFYGVNGESVAGFLAGEPQEYEIQDHRALELAILNRLRGVNPGLLEDSLEATAWLIIELLHDDHRDARVMAAVILSEYAAFWVDKTDVRLHPDDYLTGNLAEAVQEFRDASQAIEAPDYVDRVHQSLQKVDRAPIPDPLLGARLVAAMARQYAAAPIQVTGGKIMQRTALRSILAALEKGTDSEDPEVASTCRERYRLVLEYAQR
;
A
#
# COMPACT_ATOMS: atom_id res chain seq x y z
N MET A 1 15.33 43.30 -49.84
CA MET A 1 14.07 42.72 -49.32
C MET A 1 14.42 41.43 -48.60
N GLN A 2 14.61 41.53 -47.27
CA GLN A 2 14.95 40.42 -46.37
C GLN A 2 13.67 39.67 -45.99
N LYS A 3 13.68 38.33 -46.10
CA LYS A 3 12.66 37.46 -45.52
C LYS A 3 13.09 37.08 -44.10
N LEU A 4 12.32 37.51 -43.11
CA LEU A 4 12.44 37.07 -41.71
C LEU A 4 11.69 35.74 -41.54
N ALA A 5 12.35 34.76 -40.93
CA ALA A 5 11.75 33.51 -40.47
C ALA A 5 11.13 33.70 -39.07
N PRO A 6 9.98 33.08 -38.75
CA PRO A 6 9.39 33.15 -37.42
C PRO A 6 10.10 32.23 -36.43
N SER A 7 10.20 32.72 -35.19
CA SER A 7 10.88 32.13 -34.05
C SER A 7 10.15 30.92 -33.45
N LEU A 8 10.92 29.85 -33.22
CA LEU A 8 10.54 28.68 -32.40
C LEU A 8 10.68 29.04 -30.91
N ALA A 9 9.60 29.52 -30.28
CA ALA A 9 9.60 29.79 -28.83
C ALA A 9 8.21 29.60 -28.21
N TRP A 10 7.54 28.47 -28.42
CA TRP A 10 6.20 28.22 -27.83
C TRP A 10 5.96 26.80 -27.27
N PHE A 11 6.98 25.96 -27.09
CA PHE A 11 6.77 24.56 -26.65
C PHE A 11 7.22 24.20 -25.22
N ARG A 12 7.53 25.17 -24.33
CA ARG A 12 8.05 24.85 -22.98
C ARG A 12 7.09 25.02 -21.80
N THR A 13 5.82 25.37 -22.02
CA THR A 13 4.90 25.70 -20.90
C THR A 13 3.77 24.71 -20.66
N ALA A 14 3.81 23.51 -21.25
CA ALA A 14 2.79 22.48 -21.03
C ALA A 14 3.21 21.34 -20.07
N ALA A 15 4.50 21.27 -19.67
CA ALA A 15 5.01 20.17 -18.85
C ALA A 15 4.91 20.39 -17.32
N LEU A 16 4.65 21.62 -16.86
CA LEU A 16 4.65 21.94 -15.41
C LEU A 16 3.27 21.87 -14.74
N LEU A 17 2.17 21.93 -15.50
CA LEU A 17 0.81 21.85 -14.94
C LEU A 17 0.31 20.42 -14.76
N GLY A 18 0.82 19.45 -15.54
CA GLY A 18 0.47 18.04 -15.41
C GLY A 18 1.10 17.35 -14.19
N GLY A 19 2.30 17.79 -13.77
CA GLY A 19 3.01 17.22 -12.62
C GLY A 19 2.42 17.62 -11.27
N ALA A 20 1.88 18.83 -11.14
CA ALA A 20 1.33 19.34 -9.88
C ALA A 20 0.02 18.62 -9.47
N LEU A 21 -0.81 18.22 -10.43
CA LEU A 21 -2.07 17.51 -10.19
C LEU A 21 -1.85 16.05 -9.77
N LEU A 22 -0.78 15.41 -10.24
CA LEU A 22 -0.42 14.05 -9.83
C LEU A 22 0.25 14.04 -8.44
N ALA A 23 1.06 15.05 -8.14
CA ALA A 23 1.72 15.19 -6.83
C ALA A 23 0.71 15.44 -5.69
N SER A 24 -0.37 16.19 -5.93
CA SER A 24 -1.40 16.43 -4.90
C SER A 24 -2.18 15.16 -4.54
N CYS A 25 -2.48 14.30 -5.52
CA CYS A 25 -3.20 13.05 -5.27
C CYS A 25 -2.35 12.02 -4.50
N GLN A 26 -1.03 12.00 -4.73
CA GLN A 26 -0.10 11.10 -4.04
C GLN A 26 0.19 11.53 -2.59
N ALA A 27 0.37 12.84 -2.35
CA ALA A 27 0.55 13.36 -0.99
C ALA A 27 -0.65 13.06 -0.10
N GLU A 28 -1.87 13.21 -0.61
CA GLU A 28 -3.11 12.91 0.12
C GLU A 28 -3.26 11.41 0.46
N THR A 29 -2.71 10.52 -0.36
CA THR A 29 -2.77 9.07 -0.13
C THR A 29 -1.85 8.64 1.02
N ARG A 30 -0.57 9.03 0.96
CA ARG A 30 0.39 8.68 2.03
C ARG A 30 -0.02 9.24 3.38
N VAL A 31 -0.65 10.42 3.38
CA VAL A 31 -1.20 11.00 4.59
C VAL A 31 -2.37 10.18 5.13
N ALA A 32 -3.32 9.73 4.30
CA ALA A 32 -4.42 8.88 4.77
C ALA A 32 -3.92 7.59 5.43
N ILE A 33 -2.85 6.98 4.88
CA ILE A 33 -2.20 5.82 5.48
C ILE A 33 -1.59 6.17 6.84
N ALA A 34 -0.84 7.27 6.92
CA ALA A 34 -0.20 7.70 8.16
C ALA A 34 -1.24 8.06 9.24
N ASP A 35 -2.33 8.74 8.85
CA ASP A 35 -3.42 9.11 9.74
C ASP A 35 -4.19 7.87 10.22
N LEU A 36 -4.40 6.85 9.36
CA LEU A 36 -4.99 5.56 9.80
C LEU A 36 -4.15 4.93 10.92
N ALA A 37 -2.82 4.91 10.78
CA ALA A 37 -1.96 4.39 11.83
C ALA A 37 -1.97 5.29 13.08
N ALA A 38 -2.03 6.61 12.90
CA ALA A 38 -1.99 7.56 14.01
C ALA A 38 -3.23 7.52 14.93
N ILE A 39 -4.39 7.14 14.38
CA ILE A 39 -5.62 6.98 15.18
C ILE A 39 -5.68 5.65 15.94
N HIS A 40 -4.63 4.83 15.87
CA HIS A 40 -4.51 3.55 16.56
C HIS A 40 -3.30 3.52 17.51
N ASN A 41 -3.37 2.67 18.53
CA ASN A 41 -2.22 2.35 19.38
C ASN A 41 -1.35 1.28 18.72
N ASP A 42 -0.04 1.53 18.60
CA ASP A 42 0.90 0.62 17.92
C ASP A 42 0.99 -0.79 18.54
N SER A 43 0.65 -0.92 19.83
CA SER A 43 0.78 -2.18 20.58
C SER A 43 -0.34 -3.17 20.33
N ASP A 44 -1.56 -2.68 20.16
CA ASP A 44 -2.78 -3.51 20.16
C ASP A 44 -3.82 -3.09 19.11
N TRP A 45 -3.51 -2.06 18.31
CA TRP A 45 -4.41 -1.48 17.31
C TRP A 45 -5.72 -0.93 17.88
N SER A 46 -5.79 -0.67 19.19
CA SER A 46 -6.97 -0.05 19.81
C SER A 46 -7.11 1.43 19.41
N PRO A 47 -8.34 1.99 19.42
CA PRO A 47 -8.57 3.40 19.17
C PRO A 47 -7.71 4.32 20.05
N ARG A 48 -7.16 5.37 19.44
CA ARG A 48 -6.36 6.40 20.12
C ARG A 48 -6.99 7.77 19.97
N SER A 49 -7.24 8.46 21.08
CA SER A 49 -7.51 9.91 21.13
C SER A 49 -6.83 10.54 22.34
N PRO A 50 -6.22 11.72 22.20
CA PRO A 50 -6.01 12.43 20.93
C PRO A 50 -4.97 11.72 20.04
N ALA A 51 -5.02 11.99 18.73
CA ALA A 51 -4.15 11.39 17.72
C ALA A 51 -3.28 12.43 17.00
N GLN A 52 -2.05 12.06 16.64
CA GLN A 52 -1.14 12.91 15.88
C GLN A 52 -1.37 12.72 14.37
N MET A 53 -2.25 13.54 13.80
CA MET A 53 -2.65 13.43 12.40
C MET A 53 -2.13 14.62 11.59
N ALA A 54 -1.88 14.40 10.30
CA ALA A 54 -1.57 15.50 9.40
C ALA A 54 -2.83 16.29 9.01
N PHE A 55 -3.99 15.64 8.94
CA PHE A 55 -5.27 16.31 8.71
C PHE A 55 -6.21 16.24 9.92
N PRO A 56 -7.00 17.30 10.18
CA PRO A 56 -8.04 17.25 11.21
C PRO A 56 -9.11 16.22 10.85
N PRO A 57 -9.81 15.60 11.83
CA PRO A 57 -10.85 14.60 11.56
C PRO A 57 -11.92 15.03 10.55
N GLY A 58 -12.31 16.30 10.56
CA GLY A 58 -13.31 16.86 9.63
C GLY A 58 -12.88 16.84 8.16
N PHE A 59 -11.58 16.70 7.86
CA PHE A 59 -11.06 16.57 6.50
C PHE A 59 -11.56 15.29 5.80
N TYR A 60 -11.78 14.23 6.56
CA TYR A 60 -12.26 12.95 6.06
C TYR A 60 -13.80 12.92 5.93
N GLY A 61 -14.51 13.97 6.38
CA GLY A 61 -15.97 14.06 6.42
C GLY A 61 -16.70 14.14 5.06
N VAL A 62 -18.01 13.91 5.12
CA VAL A 62 -18.91 13.62 3.98
C VAL A 62 -19.00 14.77 2.98
N ASN A 63 -18.21 14.67 1.90
CA ASN A 63 -18.54 15.05 0.52
C ASN A 63 -17.38 14.84 -0.47
N GLY A 64 -16.23 14.33 -0.03
CA GLY A 64 -15.10 14.07 -0.95
C GLY A 64 -14.53 15.33 -1.60
N GLU A 65 -15.01 16.52 -1.21
CA GLU A 65 -14.36 17.79 -1.48
C GLU A 65 -13.15 17.85 -0.56
N SER A 66 -12.01 17.37 -1.06
CA SER A 66 -10.70 17.71 -0.50
C SER A 66 -10.68 19.22 -0.37
N VAL A 67 -10.74 19.72 0.87
CA VAL A 67 -10.45 21.13 1.12
C VAL A 67 -8.95 21.25 0.84
N ALA A 68 -8.65 21.63 -0.39
CA ALA A 68 -7.30 21.66 -0.94
C ALA A 68 -6.36 22.40 0.03
N GLY A 69 -5.50 21.64 0.68
CA GLY A 69 -4.59 22.18 1.67
C GLY A 69 -3.93 21.08 2.46
N PHE A 70 -3.07 20.29 1.82
CA PHE A 70 -1.98 19.63 2.56
C PHE A 70 -1.34 20.69 3.48
N LEU A 71 -1.49 20.52 4.79
CA LEU A 71 -0.78 21.35 5.75
C LEU A 71 0.67 20.87 5.71
N ALA A 72 1.50 21.55 4.94
CA ALA A 72 2.94 21.33 5.01
C ALA A 72 3.41 21.68 6.44
N GLY A 73 3.72 20.65 7.22
CA GLY A 73 4.09 20.79 8.63
C GLY A 73 4.11 19.44 9.37
N GLU A 74 4.49 19.50 10.64
CA GLU A 74 4.44 18.35 11.56
C GLU A 74 2.98 17.95 11.83
N PRO A 75 2.68 16.65 12.04
CA PRO A 75 1.38 16.18 12.51
C PRO A 75 0.94 16.94 13.77
N GLN A 76 -0.36 17.25 13.84
CA GLN A 76 -0.97 17.95 14.96
C GLN A 76 -1.81 16.99 15.80
N GLU A 77 -1.94 17.30 17.08
CA GLU A 77 -2.77 16.54 18.00
C GLU A 77 -4.24 16.97 17.86
N TYR A 78 -5.10 16.02 17.46
CA TYR A 78 -6.54 16.24 17.34
C TYR A 78 -7.32 15.30 18.25
N GLU A 79 -8.33 15.86 18.92
CA GLU A 79 -9.33 15.08 19.62
C GLU A 79 -10.30 14.43 18.62
N ILE A 80 -10.57 13.14 18.80
CA ILE A 80 -11.43 12.35 17.93
C ILE A 80 -12.74 12.09 18.65
N GLN A 81 -13.82 12.69 18.14
CA GLN A 81 -15.16 12.56 18.73
C GLN A 81 -15.81 11.22 18.42
N ASP A 82 -15.63 10.74 17.18
CA ASP A 82 -16.15 9.46 16.71
C ASP A 82 -15.04 8.77 15.91
N HIS A 83 -14.32 7.88 16.61
CA HIS A 83 -13.19 7.16 16.03
C HIS A 83 -13.63 6.25 14.89
N ARG A 84 -14.79 5.58 15.01
CA ARG A 84 -15.28 4.64 14.00
C ARG A 84 -15.76 5.34 12.74
N ALA A 85 -16.43 6.48 12.87
CA ALA A 85 -16.79 7.28 11.71
C ALA A 85 -15.55 7.78 10.97
N LEU A 86 -14.51 8.21 11.70
CA LEU A 86 -13.25 8.67 11.12
C LEU A 86 -12.47 7.54 10.42
N GLU A 87 -12.31 6.40 11.09
CA GLU A 87 -11.67 5.20 10.57
C GLU A 87 -12.30 4.75 9.26
N LEU A 88 -13.62 4.57 9.22
CA LEU A 88 -14.34 4.19 8.01
C LEU A 88 -14.19 5.23 6.88
N ALA A 89 -14.11 6.52 7.22
CA ALA A 89 -13.87 7.57 6.25
C ALA A 89 -12.44 7.52 5.67
N ILE A 90 -11.44 7.24 6.50
CA ILE A 90 -10.05 7.04 6.07
C ILE A 90 -9.95 5.78 5.21
N LEU A 91 -10.57 4.66 5.61
CA LEU A 91 -10.60 3.42 4.81
C LEU A 91 -11.28 3.65 3.45
N ASN A 92 -12.38 4.39 3.40
CA ASN A 92 -13.02 4.76 2.13
C ASN A 92 -12.11 5.64 1.25
N ARG A 93 -11.27 6.48 1.87
CA ARG A 93 -10.23 7.23 1.14
C ARG A 93 -9.14 6.31 0.61
N LEU A 94 -8.67 5.34 1.40
CA LEU A 94 -7.68 4.35 1.00
C LEU A 94 -8.17 3.47 -0.15
N ARG A 95 -9.47 3.15 -0.21
CA ARG A 95 -10.07 2.46 -1.37
C ARG A 95 -9.84 3.20 -2.70
N GLY A 96 -9.72 4.53 -2.67
CA GLY A 96 -9.47 5.36 -3.84
C GLY A 96 -8.01 5.42 -4.30
N VAL A 97 -7.08 4.80 -3.57
CA VAL A 97 -5.67 4.76 -3.96
C VAL A 97 -5.51 3.95 -5.22
N ASN A 98 -4.81 4.51 -6.21
CA ASN A 98 -4.55 3.82 -7.47
C ASN A 98 -3.60 2.62 -7.21
N PRO A 99 -4.03 1.36 -7.39
CA PRO A 99 -3.18 0.21 -7.09
C PRO A 99 -1.99 0.05 -8.07
N GLY A 100 -1.95 0.85 -9.14
CA GLY A 100 -0.80 0.98 -10.03
C GLY A 100 0.33 1.86 -9.50
N LEU A 101 0.08 2.68 -8.46
CA LEU A 101 1.12 3.41 -7.74
C LEU A 101 1.73 2.46 -6.71
N LEU A 102 2.89 1.89 -7.05
CA LEU A 102 3.43 0.73 -6.35
C LEU A 102 3.67 1.00 -4.86
N GLU A 103 4.43 2.04 -4.52
CA GLU A 103 4.77 2.33 -3.13
C GLU A 103 3.55 2.64 -2.27
N ASP A 104 2.63 3.45 -2.76
CA ASP A 104 1.43 3.85 -2.01
C ASP A 104 0.49 2.65 -1.81
N SER A 105 0.30 1.84 -2.85
CA SER A 105 -0.58 0.66 -2.78
C SER A 105 0.00 -0.47 -1.93
N LEU A 106 1.31 -0.68 -1.95
CA LEU A 106 1.98 -1.64 -1.07
C LEU A 106 1.90 -1.19 0.39
N GLU A 107 2.22 0.07 0.69
CA GLU A 107 2.11 0.58 2.06
C GLU A 107 0.65 0.48 2.56
N ALA A 108 -0.33 0.91 1.77
CA ALA A 108 -1.75 0.76 2.11
C ALA A 108 -2.13 -0.71 2.35
N THR A 109 -1.65 -1.64 1.52
CA THR A 109 -1.88 -3.09 1.71
C THR A 109 -1.40 -3.57 3.07
N ALA A 110 -0.21 -3.14 3.50
CA ALA A 110 0.33 -3.56 4.79
C ALA A 110 -0.55 -3.12 5.96
N TRP A 111 -0.99 -1.86 5.95
CA TRP A 111 -1.87 -1.34 7.01
C TRP A 111 -3.27 -1.94 6.96
N LEU A 112 -3.84 -2.17 5.78
CA LEU A 112 -5.13 -2.86 5.63
C LEU A 112 -5.09 -4.32 6.10
N ILE A 113 -3.93 -5.00 5.99
CA ILE A 113 -3.75 -6.33 6.59
C ILE A 113 -3.79 -6.24 8.13
N ILE A 114 -3.14 -5.23 8.73
CA ILE A 114 -3.17 -5.03 10.17
C ILE A 114 -4.60 -4.73 10.62
N GLU A 115 -5.28 -3.80 9.94
CA GLU A 115 -6.68 -3.45 10.15
C GLU A 115 -7.59 -4.69 10.16
N LEU A 116 -7.51 -5.52 9.11
CA LEU A 116 -8.31 -6.74 8.99
C LEU A 116 -8.11 -7.71 10.18
N LEU A 117 -6.88 -7.81 10.68
CA LEU A 117 -6.50 -8.83 11.65
C LEU A 117 -6.65 -8.37 13.10
N HIS A 118 -6.54 -7.07 13.37
CA HIS A 118 -6.40 -6.54 14.72
C HIS A 118 -7.45 -5.53 15.14
N ASP A 119 -8.13 -4.87 14.20
CA ASP A 119 -9.21 -3.98 14.59
C ASP A 119 -10.34 -4.78 15.28
N ASP A 120 -10.96 -4.19 16.29
CA ASP A 120 -12.05 -4.80 17.06
C ASP A 120 -13.43 -4.48 16.48
N HIS A 121 -13.51 -3.58 15.49
CA HIS A 121 -14.73 -3.16 14.82
C HIS A 121 -14.95 -3.91 13.51
N ARG A 122 -16.01 -4.72 13.50
CA ARG A 122 -16.42 -5.56 12.37
C ARG A 122 -16.43 -4.82 11.02
N ASP A 123 -17.04 -3.65 10.95
CA ASP A 123 -17.26 -2.97 9.66
C ASP A 123 -15.95 -2.47 9.04
N ALA A 124 -14.96 -2.10 9.86
CA ALA A 124 -13.64 -1.66 9.42
C ALA A 124 -12.84 -2.84 8.86
N ARG A 125 -12.85 -3.97 9.57
CA ARG A 125 -12.26 -5.24 9.10
C ARG A 125 -12.88 -5.72 7.79
N VAL A 126 -14.21 -5.68 7.66
CA VAL A 126 -14.92 -6.04 6.42
C VAL A 126 -14.49 -5.12 5.27
N MET A 127 -14.43 -3.81 5.52
CA MET A 127 -13.98 -2.84 4.52
C MET A 127 -12.52 -3.09 4.10
N ALA A 128 -11.64 -3.38 5.04
CA ALA A 128 -10.25 -3.74 4.77
C ALA A 128 -10.15 -4.98 3.87
N ALA A 129 -10.88 -6.06 4.17
CA ALA A 129 -10.92 -7.26 3.33
C ALA A 129 -11.39 -6.95 1.89
N VAL A 130 -12.37 -6.07 1.73
CA VAL A 130 -12.84 -5.62 0.42
C VAL A 130 -11.74 -4.88 -0.33
N ILE A 131 -11.12 -3.86 0.26
CA ILE A 131 -10.08 -3.05 -0.39
C ILE A 131 -8.89 -3.93 -0.79
N LEU A 132 -8.43 -4.82 0.10
CA LEU A 132 -7.36 -5.78 -0.19
C LEU A 132 -7.69 -6.64 -1.41
N SER A 133 -8.94 -7.12 -1.52
CA SER A 133 -9.37 -7.91 -2.68
C SER A 133 -9.41 -7.11 -3.99
N GLU A 134 -9.74 -5.81 -3.91
CA GLU A 134 -9.76 -4.92 -5.07
C GLU A 134 -8.34 -4.62 -5.58
N TYR A 135 -7.38 -4.41 -4.68
CA TYR A 135 -5.97 -4.26 -5.05
C TYR A 135 -5.42 -5.53 -5.70
N ALA A 136 -5.70 -6.69 -5.09
CA ALA A 136 -5.31 -7.97 -5.63
C ALA A 136 -5.86 -8.18 -7.05
N ALA A 137 -7.15 -7.92 -7.26
CA ALA A 137 -7.78 -8.02 -8.57
C ALA A 137 -7.13 -7.07 -9.59
N PHE A 138 -6.84 -5.82 -9.20
CA PHE A 138 -6.16 -4.88 -10.07
C PHE A 138 -4.77 -5.38 -10.49
N TRP A 139 -3.95 -5.90 -9.57
CA TRP A 139 -2.61 -6.39 -9.91
C TRP A 139 -2.67 -7.62 -10.82
N VAL A 140 -3.62 -8.52 -10.59
CA VAL A 140 -3.86 -9.64 -11.49
C VAL A 140 -4.25 -9.11 -12.89
N ASP A 141 -5.19 -8.18 -13.00
CA ASP A 141 -5.70 -7.72 -14.29
C ASP A 141 -4.76 -6.80 -15.08
N LYS A 142 -4.14 -5.86 -14.39
CA LYS A 142 -3.45 -4.73 -15.02
C LYS A 142 -1.95 -4.88 -15.02
N THR A 143 -1.39 -5.61 -14.05
CA THR A 143 0.06 -5.82 -13.95
C THR A 143 0.46 -7.27 -14.21
N ASP A 144 -0.50 -8.15 -14.50
CA ASP A 144 -0.26 -9.56 -14.83
C ASP A 144 0.58 -10.23 -13.74
N VAL A 145 0.18 -9.99 -12.48
CA VAL A 145 0.69 -10.70 -11.32
C VAL A 145 -0.09 -12.01 -11.20
N ARG A 146 0.62 -13.14 -11.13
CA ARG A 146 0.05 -14.48 -11.02
C ARG A 146 0.73 -15.25 -9.92
N LEU A 147 -0.01 -16.20 -9.35
CA LEU A 147 0.50 -17.22 -8.45
C LEU A 147 0.45 -18.54 -9.22
N HIS A 148 1.61 -19.13 -9.51
CA HIS A 148 1.60 -20.43 -10.15
C HIS A 148 1.44 -21.51 -9.08
N PRO A 149 0.51 -22.46 -9.24
CA PRO A 149 0.35 -23.59 -8.33
C PRO A 149 1.63 -24.44 -8.19
N ASP A 150 2.48 -24.40 -9.22
CA ASP A 150 3.77 -25.10 -9.28
C ASP A 150 4.94 -24.27 -8.73
N ASP A 151 4.70 -23.03 -8.27
CA ASP A 151 5.72 -22.24 -7.58
C ASP A 151 5.98 -22.86 -6.21
N TYR A 152 6.93 -23.80 -6.16
CA TYR A 152 7.42 -24.35 -4.91
C TYR A 152 8.09 -23.24 -4.10
N LEU A 153 7.38 -22.77 -3.07
CA LEU A 153 7.96 -21.85 -2.09
C LEU A 153 9.10 -22.56 -1.38
N THR A 154 10.29 -21.96 -1.45
CA THR A 154 11.55 -22.52 -0.98
C THR A 154 12.40 -21.46 -0.31
N GLY A 155 13.32 -21.90 0.54
CA GLY A 155 14.28 -21.02 1.21
C GLY A 155 13.78 -20.44 2.54
N ASN A 156 14.55 -19.51 3.07
CA ASN A 156 14.34 -18.88 4.37
C ASN A 156 13.98 -17.40 4.19
N LEU A 157 12.79 -17.02 4.65
CA LEU A 157 12.32 -15.63 4.52
C LEU A 157 13.22 -14.64 5.25
N ALA A 158 13.71 -14.98 6.45
CA ALA A 158 14.55 -14.09 7.23
C ALA A 158 15.88 -13.78 6.51
N GLU A 159 16.48 -14.80 5.90
CA GLU A 159 17.69 -14.64 5.08
C GLU A 159 17.39 -13.82 3.83
N ALA A 160 16.32 -14.12 3.11
CA ALA A 160 15.93 -13.38 1.91
C ALA A 160 15.65 -11.89 2.19
N VAL A 161 14.98 -11.58 3.30
CA VAL A 161 14.71 -10.20 3.74
C VAL A 161 15.99 -9.48 4.15
N GLN A 162 16.91 -10.17 4.84
CA GLN A 162 18.20 -9.59 5.20
C GLN A 162 19.03 -9.28 3.96
N GLU A 163 19.09 -10.20 2.99
CA GLU A 163 19.76 -9.96 1.71
C GLU A 163 19.14 -8.80 0.92
N PHE A 164 17.81 -8.68 0.91
CA PHE A 164 17.12 -7.56 0.27
C PHE A 164 17.47 -6.24 0.95
N ARG A 165 17.47 -6.21 2.29
CA ARG A 165 17.91 -5.02 3.05
C ARG A 165 19.35 -4.63 2.70
N ASP A 166 20.27 -5.60 2.70
CA ASP A 166 21.69 -5.35 2.42
C ASP A 166 21.89 -4.86 0.98
N ALA A 167 21.18 -5.45 0.01
CA ALA A 167 21.17 -4.99 -1.37
C ALA A 167 20.63 -3.56 -1.50
N SER A 168 19.52 -3.25 -0.83
CA SER A 168 18.90 -1.91 -0.84
C SER A 168 19.79 -0.83 -0.21
N GLN A 169 20.67 -1.20 0.72
CA GLN A 169 21.64 -0.27 1.34
C GLN A 169 22.91 -0.06 0.49
N ALA A 170 23.21 -0.96 -0.44
CA ALA A 170 24.38 -0.90 -1.30
C ALA A 170 24.21 0.03 -2.52
N ILE A 171 23.64 1.22 -2.30
CA ILE A 171 23.25 2.18 -3.36
C ILE A 171 24.42 2.56 -4.28
N GLU A 172 25.63 2.67 -3.74
CA GLU A 172 26.83 3.06 -4.49
C GLU A 172 27.46 1.90 -5.27
N ALA A 173 26.95 0.67 -5.11
CA ALA A 173 27.49 -0.50 -5.79
C ALA A 173 27.21 -0.45 -7.31
N PRO A 174 28.19 -0.75 -8.17
CA PRO A 174 27.99 -0.75 -9.63
C PRO A 174 26.89 -1.71 -10.11
N ASP A 175 26.62 -2.75 -9.34
CA ASP A 175 25.63 -3.80 -9.58
C ASP A 175 24.37 -3.66 -8.68
N TYR A 176 24.14 -2.47 -8.11
CA TYR A 176 23.03 -2.21 -7.17
C TYR A 176 21.67 -2.73 -7.67
N VAL A 177 21.28 -2.39 -8.91
CA VAL A 177 19.98 -2.78 -9.47
C VAL A 177 19.85 -4.31 -9.57
N ASP A 178 20.91 -4.99 -9.99
CA ASP A 178 20.92 -6.45 -10.12
C ASP A 178 20.87 -7.14 -8.75
N ARG A 179 21.58 -6.60 -7.75
CA ARG A 179 21.52 -7.10 -6.36
C ARG A 179 20.13 -6.99 -5.77
N VAL A 180 19.47 -5.85 -5.95
CA VAL A 180 18.10 -5.63 -5.47
C VAL A 180 17.14 -6.58 -6.19
N HIS A 181 17.27 -6.74 -7.51
CA HIS A 181 16.42 -7.67 -8.26
C HIS A 181 16.59 -9.13 -7.81
N GLN A 182 17.83 -9.61 -7.66
CA GLN A 182 18.12 -10.98 -7.24
C GLN A 182 17.63 -11.27 -5.82
N SER A 183 17.82 -10.33 -4.90
CA SER A 183 17.32 -10.47 -3.53
C SER A 183 15.78 -10.46 -3.48
N LEU A 184 15.11 -9.62 -4.29
CA LEU A 184 13.65 -9.68 -4.43
C LEU A 184 13.17 -11.04 -4.95
N GLN A 185 13.87 -11.67 -5.91
CA GLN A 185 13.54 -13.02 -6.37
C GLN A 185 13.62 -14.06 -5.25
N LYS A 186 14.56 -13.91 -4.30
CA LYS A 186 14.63 -14.78 -3.12
C LYS A 186 13.44 -14.56 -2.20
N VAL A 187 13.04 -13.32 -1.98
CA VAL A 187 11.83 -12.99 -1.21
C VAL A 187 10.57 -13.53 -1.89
N ASP A 188 10.50 -13.48 -3.22
CA ASP A 188 9.38 -14.00 -4.00
C ASP A 188 9.18 -15.51 -3.81
N ARG A 189 10.26 -16.25 -3.57
CA ARG A 189 10.23 -17.70 -3.39
C ARG A 189 10.10 -18.12 -1.93
N ALA A 190 10.48 -17.26 -0.99
CA ALA A 190 10.39 -17.60 0.42
C ALA A 190 8.93 -17.72 0.88
N PRO A 191 8.59 -18.72 1.71
CA PRO A 191 7.27 -18.82 2.33
C PRO A 191 7.05 -17.69 3.34
N ILE A 192 5.84 -17.14 3.36
CA ILE A 192 5.41 -16.15 4.36
C ILE A 192 4.65 -16.91 5.45
N PRO A 193 5.24 -17.11 6.64
CA PRO A 193 4.67 -18.02 7.64
C PRO A 193 3.46 -17.44 8.37
N ASP A 194 3.35 -16.10 8.43
CA ASP A 194 2.21 -15.41 9.02
C ASP A 194 1.93 -14.08 8.29
N PRO A 195 0.67 -13.64 8.24
CA PRO A 195 0.27 -12.46 7.50
C PRO A 195 0.83 -11.14 8.07
N LEU A 196 1.20 -11.07 9.35
CA LEU A 196 1.77 -9.86 9.94
C LEU A 196 3.23 -9.65 9.53
N LEU A 197 4.02 -10.72 9.44
CA LEU A 197 5.32 -10.67 8.78
C LEU A 197 5.17 -10.28 7.31
N GLY A 198 4.14 -10.80 6.63
CA GLY A 198 3.76 -10.38 5.29
C GLY A 198 3.51 -8.88 5.19
N ALA A 199 2.68 -8.31 6.08
CA ALA A 199 2.39 -6.88 6.13
C ALA A 199 3.65 -6.05 6.36
N ARG A 200 4.46 -6.40 7.36
CA ARG A 200 5.73 -5.70 7.68
C ARG A 200 6.71 -5.72 6.51
N LEU A 201 6.81 -6.86 5.83
CA LEU A 201 7.66 -7.01 4.65
C LEU A 201 7.18 -6.11 3.51
N VAL A 202 5.87 -6.09 3.23
CA VAL A 202 5.28 -5.28 2.17
C VAL A 202 5.47 -3.78 2.44
N ALA A 203 5.24 -3.32 3.68
CA ALA A 203 5.55 -1.94 4.08
C ALA A 203 7.04 -1.61 3.92
N ALA A 204 7.93 -2.52 4.32
CA ALA A 204 9.36 -2.33 4.14
C ALA A 204 9.75 -2.22 2.65
N MET A 205 9.18 -3.06 1.78
CA MET A 205 9.37 -2.96 0.33
C MET A 205 8.86 -1.62 -0.22
N ALA A 206 7.68 -1.18 0.20
CA ALA A 206 7.09 0.09 -0.21
C ALA A 206 8.02 1.28 0.11
N ARG A 207 8.47 1.36 1.37
CA ARG A 207 9.35 2.43 1.86
C ARG A 207 10.72 2.40 1.19
N GLN A 208 11.29 1.21 0.99
CA GLN A 208 12.57 1.07 0.29
C GLN A 208 12.45 1.46 -1.18
N TYR A 209 11.37 1.09 -1.86
CA TYR A 209 11.12 1.50 -3.24
C TYR A 209 10.94 3.02 -3.35
N ALA A 210 10.18 3.64 -2.43
CA ALA A 210 9.98 5.08 -2.40
C ALA A 210 11.27 5.88 -2.11
N ALA A 211 12.19 5.31 -1.32
CA ALA A 211 13.46 5.94 -0.97
C ALA A 211 14.60 5.63 -1.95
N ALA A 212 14.40 4.71 -2.91
CA ALA A 212 15.44 4.28 -3.83
C ALA A 212 15.86 5.46 -4.75
N PRO A 213 17.17 5.77 -4.83
CA PRO A 213 17.65 6.89 -5.66
C PRO A 213 17.55 6.61 -7.16
N ILE A 214 17.43 5.33 -7.53
CA ILE A 214 17.24 4.85 -8.89
C ILE A 214 16.09 3.85 -8.82
N GLN A 215 15.15 3.93 -9.77
CA GLN A 215 14.06 2.95 -9.83
C GLN A 215 14.63 1.54 -10.01
N VAL A 216 14.38 0.69 -9.02
CA VAL A 216 14.79 -0.71 -9.02
C VAL A 216 13.76 -1.56 -9.78
N THR A 217 14.24 -2.56 -10.50
CA THR A 217 13.37 -3.50 -11.22
C THR A 217 12.81 -4.54 -10.24
N GLY A 218 11.50 -4.80 -10.29
CA GLY A 218 10.89 -5.79 -9.38
C GLY A 218 9.47 -5.49 -8.91
N GLY A 219 8.80 -4.47 -9.45
CA GLY A 219 7.44 -4.12 -9.02
C GLY A 219 6.45 -5.30 -9.04
N LYS A 220 6.50 -6.13 -10.09
CA LYS A 220 5.68 -7.36 -10.15
C LYS A 220 5.99 -8.35 -9.01
N ILE A 221 7.26 -8.48 -8.61
CA ILE A 221 7.68 -9.35 -7.49
C ILE A 221 7.14 -8.81 -6.16
N MET A 222 7.23 -7.50 -5.95
CA MET A 222 6.68 -6.86 -4.75
C MET A 222 5.16 -7.01 -4.68
N GLN A 223 4.45 -6.79 -5.80
CA GLN A 223 3.00 -7.01 -5.89
C GLN A 223 2.63 -8.49 -5.70
N ARG A 224 3.41 -9.44 -6.21
CA ARG A 224 3.20 -10.87 -5.95
C ARG A 224 3.40 -11.22 -4.48
N THR A 225 4.42 -10.66 -3.85
CA THR A 225 4.63 -10.80 -2.41
C THR A 225 3.46 -10.22 -1.61
N ALA A 226 2.97 -9.03 -1.99
CA ALA A 226 1.79 -8.43 -1.38
C ALA A 226 0.52 -9.27 -1.61
N LEU A 227 0.32 -9.82 -2.81
CA LEU A 227 -0.79 -10.73 -3.13
C LEU A 227 -0.76 -11.99 -2.24
N ARG A 228 0.42 -12.57 -2.01
CA ARG A 228 0.58 -13.71 -1.08
C ARG A 228 0.23 -13.30 0.36
N SER A 229 0.67 -12.12 0.81
CA SER A 229 0.31 -11.58 2.13
C SER A 229 -1.19 -11.33 2.28
N ILE A 230 -1.85 -10.81 1.23
CA ILE A 230 -3.31 -10.61 1.19
C ILE A 230 -4.03 -11.94 1.35
N LEU A 231 -3.64 -12.96 0.58
CA LEU A 231 -4.25 -14.29 0.68
C LEU A 231 -4.06 -14.90 2.07
N ALA A 232 -2.86 -14.79 2.65
CA ALA A 232 -2.61 -15.26 4.02
C ALA A 232 -3.48 -14.52 5.06
N ALA A 233 -3.68 -13.21 4.90
CA ALA A 233 -4.50 -12.40 5.80
C ALA A 233 -5.99 -12.76 5.67
N LEU A 234 -6.49 -12.90 4.44
CA LEU A 234 -7.87 -13.32 4.17
C LEU A 234 -8.13 -14.75 4.67
N GLU A 235 -7.19 -15.68 4.46
CA GLU A 235 -7.28 -17.03 5.01
C GLU A 235 -7.36 -17.01 6.53
N LYS A 236 -6.47 -16.26 7.19
CA LYS A 236 -6.50 -16.10 8.65
C LYS A 236 -7.80 -15.47 9.14
N GLY A 237 -8.34 -14.51 8.41
CA GLY A 237 -9.61 -13.86 8.71
C GLY A 237 -10.82 -14.81 8.65
N THR A 238 -10.71 -15.98 8.00
CA THR A 238 -11.79 -16.97 7.98
C THR A 238 -12.03 -17.66 9.32
N ASP A 239 -11.08 -17.55 10.25
CA ASP A 239 -11.17 -18.06 11.63
C ASP A 239 -11.75 -17.01 12.61
N SER A 240 -12.19 -15.84 12.13
CA SER A 240 -12.75 -14.78 12.99
C SER A 240 -13.97 -15.28 13.77
N GLU A 241 -14.07 -14.87 15.04
CA GLU A 241 -15.26 -15.13 15.87
C GLU A 241 -16.49 -14.36 15.36
N ASP A 242 -16.27 -13.22 14.70
CA ASP A 242 -17.32 -12.48 14.01
C ASP A 242 -17.70 -13.20 12.69
N PRO A 243 -18.96 -13.68 12.53
CA PRO A 243 -19.38 -14.45 11.37
C PRO A 243 -19.33 -13.67 10.04
N GLU A 244 -19.54 -12.35 10.07
CA GLU A 244 -19.57 -11.51 8.87
C GLU A 244 -18.16 -11.25 8.35
N VAL A 245 -17.20 -11.01 9.26
CA VAL A 245 -15.77 -10.97 8.90
C VAL A 245 -15.35 -12.31 8.33
N ALA A 246 -15.68 -13.42 9.01
CA ALA A 246 -15.29 -14.76 8.58
C ALA A 246 -15.87 -15.12 7.20
N SER A 247 -17.15 -14.80 6.95
CA SER A 247 -17.78 -15.04 5.65
C SER A 247 -17.18 -14.17 4.54
N THR A 248 -16.95 -12.89 4.83
CA THR A 248 -16.35 -11.95 3.87
C THR A 248 -14.95 -12.43 3.48
N CYS A 249 -14.10 -12.73 4.46
CA CYS A 249 -12.76 -13.23 4.24
C CYS A 249 -12.75 -14.51 3.41
N ARG A 250 -13.65 -15.46 3.69
CA ARG A 250 -13.76 -16.74 2.96
C ARG A 250 -14.13 -16.54 1.50
N GLU A 251 -15.11 -15.67 1.23
CA GLU A 251 -15.52 -15.34 -0.14
C GLU A 251 -14.39 -14.65 -0.91
N ARG A 252 -13.78 -13.62 -0.30
CA ARG A 252 -12.70 -12.84 -0.93
C ARG A 252 -11.44 -13.69 -1.15
N TYR A 253 -11.05 -14.52 -0.19
CA TYR A 253 -9.95 -15.47 -0.34
C TYR A 253 -10.16 -16.37 -1.57
N ARG A 254 -11.34 -16.99 -1.68
CA ARG A 254 -11.69 -17.86 -2.80
C ARG A 254 -11.61 -17.11 -4.14
N LEU A 255 -12.20 -15.92 -4.21
CA LEU A 255 -12.21 -15.10 -5.43
C LEU A 255 -10.80 -14.70 -5.85
N VAL A 256 -10.00 -14.17 -4.92
CA VAL A 256 -8.64 -13.72 -5.20
C VAL A 256 -7.76 -14.90 -5.62
N LEU A 257 -7.83 -16.04 -4.92
CA LEU A 257 -7.05 -17.23 -5.24
C LEU A 257 -7.38 -17.77 -6.63
N GLU A 258 -8.68 -17.94 -6.91
CA GLU A 258 -9.16 -18.40 -8.21
C GLU A 258 -8.71 -17.45 -9.34
N TYR A 259 -8.74 -16.14 -9.09
CA TYR A 259 -8.37 -15.15 -10.08
C TYR A 259 -6.85 -15.09 -10.32
N ALA A 260 -6.06 -15.19 -9.27
CA ALA A 260 -4.59 -15.15 -9.33
C ALA A 260 -3.95 -16.38 -9.99
N GLN A 261 -4.69 -17.49 -10.09
CA GLN A 261 -4.23 -18.75 -10.68
C GLN A 261 -4.63 -18.96 -12.15
N ARG A 262 -5.45 -18.07 -12.73
CA ARG A 262 -5.88 -18.12 -14.14
C ARG A 262 -4.86 -17.49 -15.08
#